data_AF-A0A536CFI3-F1
#
_entry.id   AF-A0A536CFI3-F1
#
_cell.length_a   1.000
_cell.length_b   1.000
_cell.length_c   1.000
_cell.angle_alpha   90.00
_cell.angle_beta   90.00
_cell.angle_gamma   90.00
#
_symmetry.space_group_name_H-M   'P 1'
#
loop_
_entity.id
_entity.type
_entity.pdbx_description
1 polymer ?
#
loop_
_entity_poly.entity_id
_entity_poly.type
_entity_poly.pdbx_seq_one_letter_code
_entity_poly.pdbx_strand_id
1 'polypeptide(L)'
;FGFWWIYFDLVGRRLPRNGPALRNWVLSHFPITLSIVAAGAAIVSLIGHAHDASAPEATAWLLAGAVALGLLALIVIGQSILDAERLSSVYRPLSIVLGIGAVAALVVGWARPAPWLLAMLLSVLWAFAVLRFLSADAWGDAPAVVD
;
A
#
# COMPACT_ATOMS: atom_id res chain seq x y z
N PHE A 1 9.19 6.42 -2.79
CA PHE A 1 9.36 6.04 -4.21
C PHE A 1 8.81 4.66 -4.57
N GLY A 2 8.85 3.64 -3.69
CA GLY A 2 8.29 2.30 -3.98
C GLY A 2 6.79 2.26 -4.30
N PHE A 3 5.97 3.16 -3.72
CA PHE A 3 4.53 3.28 -4.01
C PHE A 3 4.21 3.43 -5.50
N TRP A 4 5.03 4.19 -6.23
CA TRP A 4 4.83 4.42 -7.66
C TRP A 4 5.02 3.14 -8.47
N TRP A 5 6.09 2.39 -8.18
CA TRP A 5 6.42 1.16 -8.89
C TRP A 5 5.38 0.06 -8.67
N ILE A 6 4.89 -0.13 -7.44
CA ILE A 6 3.80 -1.09 -7.18
C ILE A 6 2.52 -0.71 -7.93
N TYR A 7 2.16 0.57 -7.93
CA TYR A 7 1.00 1.03 -8.68
C TYR A 7 1.12 0.66 -10.16
N PHE A 8 2.28 0.90 -10.78
CA PHE A 8 2.53 0.49 -12.17
C PHE A 8 2.51 -1.03 -12.36
N ASP A 9 3.11 -1.81 -11.45
CA ASP A 9 3.12 -3.28 -11.54
C ASP A 9 1.71 -3.88 -11.41
N LEU A 10 0.86 -3.28 -10.56
CA LEU A 10 -0.49 -3.75 -10.24
C LEU A 10 -1.52 -3.32 -11.29
N VAL A 11 -1.40 -2.08 -11.79
CA VAL A 11 -2.39 -1.47 -12.70
C VAL A 11 -1.97 -1.60 -14.16
N GLY A 12 -0.68 -1.51 -14.46
CA GLY A 12 -0.17 -1.40 -15.84
C GLY A 12 -0.37 -2.65 -16.70
N ARG A 13 -0.67 -3.80 -16.10
CA ARG A 13 -0.83 -5.10 -16.81
C ARG A 13 -2.20 -5.75 -16.68
N ARG A 14 -3.17 -5.12 -16.00
CA ARG A 14 -4.44 -5.77 -15.63
C ARG A 14 -5.66 -4.94 -16.03
N LEU A 15 -6.61 -5.58 -16.73
CA LEU A 15 -7.87 -4.93 -17.08
C LEU A 15 -8.87 -4.99 -15.91
N PRO A 16 -9.59 -3.90 -15.63
CA PRO A 16 -10.63 -3.88 -14.60
C PRO A 16 -11.85 -4.71 -14.99
N ARG A 17 -12.59 -5.19 -14.00
CA ARG A 17 -13.91 -5.81 -14.18
C ARG A 17 -14.93 -4.78 -14.69
N ASN A 18 -15.79 -5.18 -15.63
CA ASN A 18 -16.92 -4.37 -16.08
C ASN A 18 -17.93 -4.12 -14.93
N GLY A 19 -18.61 -2.97 -14.95
CA GLY A 19 -19.63 -2.61 -13.97
C GLY A 19 -19.10 -1.85 -12.74
N PRO A 20 -19.63 -2.07 -11.52
CA PRO A 20 -19.26 -1.28 -10.32
C PRO A 20 -17.77 -1.40 -9.94
N ALA A 21 -17.09 -2.47 -10.38
CA ALA A 21 -15.66 -2.66 -10.18
C ALA A 21 -14.80 -1.69 -11.01
N LEU A 22 -15.19 -1.34 -12.23
CA LEU A 22 -14.53 -0.32 -13.04
C LEU A 22 -14.59 1.06 -12.35
N ARG A 23 -15.74 1.40 -11.78
CA ARG A 23 -15.90 2.64 -11.01
C ARG A 23 -14.96 2.66 -9.81
N ASN A 24 -14.89 1.57 -9.05
CA ASN A 24 -13.99 1.47 -7.90
C ASN A 24 -12.51 1.50 -8.35
N TRP A 25 -12.18 0.88 -9.47
CA TRP A 25 -10.85 0.92 -10.07
C TRP A 25 -10.45 2.36 -10.42
N VAL A 26 -11.27 3.09 -11.18
CA VAL A 26 -11.02 4.51 -11.52
C VAL A 26 -10.93 5.36 -10.25
N LEU A 27 -11.88 5.22 -9.32
CA LEU A 27 -11.89 6.02 -8.09
C LEU A 27 -10.72 5.72 -7.16
N SER A 28 -10.13 4.51 -7.21
CA SER A 28 -8.97 4.15 -6.39
C SER A 28 -7.68 4.85 -6.81
N HIS A 29 -7.60 5.35 -8.04
CA HIS A 29 -6.40 6.07 -8.51
C HIS A 29 -6.19 7.40 -7.76
N PHE A 30 -7.28 8.06 -7.36
CA PHE A 30 -7.23 9.31 -6.60
C PHE A 30 -6.61 9.15 -5.20
N PRO A 31 -7.06 8.23 -4.32
CA PRO A 31 -6.43 8.02 -3.03
C PRO A 31 -5.00 7.46 -3.15
N ILE A 32 -4.69 6.68 -4.19
CA ILE A 32 -3.31 6.22 -4.44
C ILE A 32 -2.40 7.41 -4.75
N THR A 33 -2.78 8.27 -5.69
CA THR A 33 -1.97 9.45 -6.03
C THR A 33 -1.85 10.41 -4.86
N LEU A 34 -2.93 10.62 -4.09
CA LEU A 34 -2.90 11.40 -2.86
C LEU A 34 -1.91 10.81 -1.83
N SER A 35 -1.91 9.50 -1.63
CA SER A 35 -0.98 8.82 -0.72
C SER A 35 0.48 9.01 -1.15
N ILE A 36 0.77 8.95 -2.44
CA ILE A 36 2.12 9.12 -3.00
C ILE A 36 2.64 10.53 -2.74
N VAL A 37 1.82 11.54 -3.02
CA VAL A 37 2.18 12.95 -2.82
C VAL A 37 2.34 13.25 -1.33
N ALA A 38 1.41 12.79 -0.48
CA ALA A 38 1.46 13.00 0.96
C ALA A 38 2.69 12.35 1.60
N ALA A 39 3.03 11.11 1.20
CA ALA A 39 4.24 10.44 1.64
C ALA A 39 5.51 11.19 1.21
N GLY A 40 5.53 11.71 -0.04
CA GLY A 40 6.63 12.55 -0.53
C GLY A 40 6.83 13.81 0.31
N ALA A 41 5.75 14.56 0.56
CA ALA A 41 5.78 15.76 1.40
C ALA A 41 6.23 15.47 2.84
N ALA A 42 5.74 14.37 3.42
CA ALA A 42 6.13 13.96 4.76
C ALA A 42 7.61 13.60 4.86
N ILE A 43 8.18 12.90 3.86
CA ILE A 43 9.62 12.57 3.84
C ILE A 43 10.48 13.84 3.79
N VAL A 44 10.12 14.84 2.98
CA VAL A 44 10.84 16.11 2.93
C VAL A 44 10.85 16.81 4.30
N SER A 45 9.68 16.85 4.96
CA SER A 45 9.58 17.38 6.32
C SER A 45 10.39 16.57 7.34
N LEU A 46 10.40 15.24 7.19
CA LEU A 46 11.13 14.32 8.06
C LEU A 46 12.65 14.52 7.97
N ILE A 47 13.19 14.77 6.78
CA ILE A 47 14.61 15.07 6.56
C ILE A 47 15.00 16.36 7.27
N GLY A 48 14.14 17.38 7.22
CA GLY A 48 14.37 18.66 7.92
C GLY A 48 14.45 18.53 9.44
N HIS A 49 13.81 17.50 10.02
CA HIS A 49 13.76 17.26 11.46
C HIS A 49 14.54 15.98 11.85
N ALA A 50 15.46 15.51 11.00
CA ALA A 50 16.11 14.21 11.16
C ALA A 50 16.91 14.06 12.46
N HIS A 51 17.37 15.17 13.04
CA HIS A 51 18.14 15.21 14.28
C HIS A 51 17.28 15.40 15.54
N ASP A 52 15.97 15.55 15.39
CA ASP A 52 15.07 15.76 16.51
C ASP A 52 14.81 14.45 17.27
N ALA A 53 14.59 14.57 18.58
CA ALA A 53 14.31 13.42 19.44
C ALA A 53 13.00 12.69 19.07
N SER A 54 12.05 13.39 18.42
CA SER A 54 10.76 12.86 18.00
C SER A 54 10.30 13.52 16.71
N ALA A 55 9.64 12.76 15.83
CA ALA A 55 9.04 13.31 14.62
C ALA A 55 7.97 14.37 14.96
N PRO A 56 7.90 15.50 14.22
CA PRO A 56 6.83 16.48 14.38
C PRO A 56 5.47 15.84 14.21
N GLU A 57 4.50 16.26 15.02
CA GLU A 57 3.14 15.70 15.03
C GLU A 57 2.50 15.67 13.65
N ALA A 58 2.52 16.81 12.95
CA ALA A 58 1.95 16.95 11.63
C ALA A 58 2.61 15.99 10.63
N THR A 59 3.92 15.82 10.70
CA THR A 59 4.70 14.95 9.82
C THR A 59 4.43 13.47 10.11
N ALA A 60 4.34 13.09 11.38
CA ALA A 60 4.04 11.72 11.80
C ALA A 60 2.64 11.29 11.34
N TRP A 61 1.63 12.14 11.54
CA TRP A 61 0.26 11.89 11.08
C TRP A 61 0.15 11.90 9.56
N LEU A 62 0.82 12.82 8.88
CA LEU A 62 0.81 12.88 7.41
C LEU A 62 1.42 11.62 6.81
N LEU A 63 2.56 11.17 7.34
CA LEU A 63 3.24 9.96 6.86
C LEU A 63 2.42 8.70 7.16
N ALA A 64 1.94 8.55 8.39
CA ALA A 64 1.11 7.41 8.79
C ALA A 64 -0.20 7.34 8.01
N GLY A 65 -0.87 8.49 7.85
CA GLY A 65 -2.10 8.62 7.07
C GLY A 65 -1.89 8.31 5.59
N ALA A 66 -0.78 8.78 5.00
CA ALA A 66 -0.41 8.46 3.63
C ALA A 66 -0.22 6.95 3.44
N VAL A 67 0.52 6.30 4.34
CA VAL A 67 0.75 4.84 4.28
C VAL A 67 -0.56 4.07 4.46
N ALA A 68 -1.38 4.42 5.45
CA ALA A 68 -2.67 3.78 5.69
C ALA A 68 -3.62 3.94 4.49
N LEU A 69 -3.70 5.14 3.93
CA LEU A 69 -4.53 5.43 2.75
C LEU A 69 -4.07 4.62 1.54
N GLY A 70 -2.76 4.54 1.29
CA GLY A 70 -2.21 3.76 0.19
C GLY A 70 -2.47 2.27 0.36
N LEU A 71 -2.32 1.71 1.57
CA LEU A 71 -2.65 0.31 1.86
C LEU A 71 -4.14 0.00 1.65
N LEU A 72 -5.03 0.88 2.12
CA LEU A 72 -6.47 0.72 1.90
C LEU A 72 -6.84 0.82 0.41
N ALA A 73 -6.25 1.77 -0.32
CA ALA A 73 -6.50 1.90 -1.75
C ALA A 73 -6.00 0.69 -2.54
N LEU A 74 -4.91 0.06 -2.11
CA LEU A 74 -4.43 -1.21 -2.67
C LEU A 74 -5.41 -2.37 -2.43
N ILE A 75 -6.10 -2.40 -1.28
CA ILE A 75 -7.16 -3.39 -1.04
C ILE A 75 -8.30 -3.20 -2.05
N VAL A 76 -8.77 -1.96 -2.23
CA VAL A 76 -9.89 -1.65 -3.14
C VAL A 76 -9.53 -1.97 -4.59
N ILE A 77 -8.32 -1.62 -5.04
CA ILE A 77 -7.91 -1.90 -6.42
C ILE A 77 -7.69 -3.41 -6.63
N GLY A 78 -7.17 -4.14 -5.64
CA GLY A 78 -7.02 -5.60 -5.68
C GLY A 78 -8.36 -6.33 -5.84
N GLN A 79 -9.42 -5.83 -5.18
CA GLN A 79 -10.78 -6.36 -5.30
C GLN A 79 -11.46 -6.02 -6.65
N SER A 80 -10.97 -5.00 -7.36
CA SER A 80 -11.56 -4.55 -8.63
C SER A 80 -11.07 -5.29 -9.88
N ILE A 81 -10.07 -6.17 -9.72
CA ILE A 81 -9.43 -6.92 -10.81
C ILE A 81 -10.22 -8.20 -11.12
N LEU A 82 -10.22 -8.61 -12.40
CA LEU A 82 -10.93 -9.79 -12.93
C LEU A 82 -10.64 -11.10 -12.20
N ASP A 83 -9.42 -11.28 -11.71
CA ASP A 83 -8.96 -12.49 -11.02
C ASP A 83 -9.29 -12.54 -9.52
N ALA A 84 -9.91 -11.50 -8.96
CA ALA A 84 -10.15 -11.39 -7.52
C ALA A 84 -11.02 -12.52 -6.94
N GLU A 85 -11.96 -13.07 -7.72
CA GLU A 85 -12.76 -14.23 -7.29
C GLU A 85 -11.98 -15.55 -7.38
N ARG A 86 -11.19 -15.73 -8.45
CA ARG A 86 -10.41 -16.94 -8.70
C ARG A 86 -9.27 -17.10 -7.68
N LEU A 87 -8.68 -15.99 -7.25
CA LEU A 87 -7.64 -15.94 -6.21
C LEU A 87 -8.17 -15.39 -4.87
N SER A 88 -9.48 -15.43 -4.63
CA SER A 88 -10.09 -14.88 -3.40
C SER A 88 -9.48 -15.47 -2.12
N SER A 89 -9.05 -16.73 -2.15
CA SER A 89 -8.31 -17.40 -1.06
C SER A 89 -6.95 -16.77 -0.74
N VAL A 90 -6.34 -16.06 -1.69
CA VAL A 90 -5.03 -15.38 -1.55
C VAL A 90 -5.22 -13.89 -1.28
N TYR A 91 -6.21 -13.27 -1.93
CA TYR A 91 -6.54 -11.85 -1.72
C TYR A 91 -7.15 -11.57 -0.35
N ARG A 92 -7.87 -12.53 0.27
CA ARG A 92 -8.49 -12.34 1.59
C ARG A 92 -7.45 -12.28 2.73
N PRO A 93 -6.48 -13.21 2.84
CA PRO A 93 -5.35 -13.06 3.76
C PRO A 93 -4.54 -11.80 3.49
N LEU A 94 -4.31 -11.46 2.22
CA LEU A 94 -3.57 -10.26 1.84
C LEU A 94 -4.28 -8.98 2.31
N SER A 95 -5.59 -8.89 2.11
CA SER A 95 -6.40 -7.75 2.57
C SER A 95 -6.37 -7.61 4.09
N ILE A 96 -6.36 -8.73 4.83
CA ILE A 96 -6.22 -8.72 6.28
C ILE A 96 -4.84 -8.19 6.69
N VAL A 97 -3.77 -8.68 6.07
CA VAL A 97 -2.39 -8.22 6.35
C VAL A 97 -2.22 -6.73 6.03
N LEU A 98 -2.76 -6.26 4.91
CA LEU A 98 -2.73 -4.84 4.54
C LEU A 98 -3.56 -3.99 5.50
N GLY A 99 -4.72 -4.49 5.94
CA GLY A 99 -5.54 -3.83 6.96
C GLY A 99 -4.84 -3.72 8.31
N ILE A 100 -4.21 -4.80 8.78
CA ILE A 100 -3.37 -4.81 9.99
C ILE A 100 -2.21 -3.83 9.82
N GLY A 101 -1.57 -3.80 8.65
CA GLY A 101 -0.50 -2.85 8.33
C GLY A 101 -0.97 -1.40 8.38
N ALA A 102 -2.17 -1.10 7.91
CA ALA A 102 -2.74 0.24 7.98
C ALA A 102 -2.96 0.67 9.44
N VAL A 103 -3.50 -0.21 10.28
CA VAL A 103 -3.66 0.05 11.71
C VAL A 103 -2.31 0.23 12.39
N ALA A 104 -1.34 -0.65 12.09
CA ALA A 104 0.01 -0.55 12.63
C ALA A 104 0.69 0.78 12.24
N ALA A 105 0.53 1.25 11.00
CA ALA A 105 1.06 2.53 10.55
C ALA A 105 0.48 3.70 11.37
N LEU A 106 -0.82 3.68 11.66
CA LEU A 106 -1.46 4.70 12.51
C LEU A 106 -0.95 4.64 13.95
N VAL A 107 -0.79 3.43 14.52
CA VAL A 107 -0.23 3.25 15.88
C VAL A 107 1.22 3.75 15.96
N VAL A 108 2.03 3.48 14.94
CA VAL A 108 3.42 3.96 14.87
C VAL A 108 3.45 5.49 14.72
N GLY A 109 2.56 6.07 13.90
CA GLY A 109 2.41 7.52 13.78
C GLY A 109 2.01 8.18 15.11
N TRP A 110 1.12 7.53 15.87
CA TRP A 110 0.72 7.96 17.21
C TRP A 110 1.87 7.95 18.21
N ALA A 111 2.73 6.93 18.16
CA ALA A 111 3.86 6.78 19.06
C ALA A 111 4.97 7.83 18.84
N ARG A 112 4.94 8.57 17.72
CA ARG A 112 5.92 9.61 17.33
C ARG A 112 7.37 9.21 17.61
N PRO A 113 7.83 8.04 17.14
CA PRO A 113 9.21 7.62 17.33
C PRO A 113 10.17 8.60 16.64
N ALA A 114 11.47 8.45 16.95
CA ALA A 114 12.51 9.21 16.27
C ALA A 114 12.34 9.11 14.74
N PRO A 115 12.57 10.21 13.99
CA PRO A 115 12.23 10.29 12.57
C PRO A 115 12.85 9.16 11.72
N TRP A 116 14.11 8.80 11.99
CA TRP A 116 14.80 7.70 11.30
C TRP A 116 14.17 6.33 11.59
N LEU A 117 13.68 6.10 12.82
CA LEU A 117 13.03 4.86 13.23
C LEU A 117 11.65 4.74 12.59
N LEU A 118 10.91 5.86 12.51
CA LEU A 118 9.64 5.93 11.78
C LEU A 118 9.83 5.52 10.31
N ALA A 119 10.85 6.08 9.64
CA ALA A 119 11.16 5.75 8.26
C ALA A 119 11.54 4.28 8.07
N MET A 120 12.35 3.70 8.98
CA MET A 120 12.71 2.28 8.94
C MET A 120 11.51 1.36 9.11
N LEU A 121 10.69 1.58 10.15
CA LEU A 121 9.53 0.74 10.45
C LEU A 121 8.53 0.74 9.29
N LEU A 122 8.22 1.91 8.74
CA LEU A 122 7.31 2.02 7.60
C LEU A 122 7.91 1.41 6.33
N SER A 123 9.22 1.52 6.11
CA SER A 123 9.89 0.88 4.97
C SER A 123 9.89 -0.64 5.07
N VAL A 124 10.08 -1.21 6.27
CA VAL A 124 10.00 -2.66 6.51
C VAL A 124 8.58 -3.17 6.32
N LEU A 125 7.59 -2.47 6.89
CA LEU A 125 6.18 -2.79 6.70
C LEU A 125 5.80 -2.78 5.22
N TRP A 126 6.30 -1.77 4.50
CA TRP A 126 6.10 -1.63 3.06
C TRP A 126 6.76 -2.76 2.26
N ALA A 127 8.03 -3.08 2.53
CA ALA A 127 8.75 -4.16 1.87
C ALA A 127 8.09 -5.52 2.12
N PHE A 128 7.60 -5.76 3.34
CA PHE A 128 6.86 -6.96 3.68
C PHE A 128 5.57 -7.08 2.87
N ALA A 129 4.79 -5.99 2.75
CA ALA A 129 3.58 -5.97 1.92
C ALA A 129 3.89 -6.25 0.44
N VAL A 130 4.96 -5.64 -0.11
CA VAL A 130 5.44 -5.86 -1.49
C VAL A 130 5.82 -7.32 -1.72
N LEU A 131 6.68 -7.88 -0.87
CA LEU A 131 7.19 -9.24 -1.03
C LEU A 131 6.05 -10.24 -0.96
N ARG A 132 5.11 -10.03 -0.02
CA ARG A 132 3.95 -10.91 0.08
C ARG A 132 3.03 -10.78 -1.13
N PHE A 133 2.87 -9.58 -1.68
CA PHE A 133 2.16 -9.35 -2.92
C PHE A 133 2.81 -10.05 -4.12
N LEU A 134 4.11 -9.87 -4.35
CA LEU A 134 4.83 -10.54 -5.45
C LEU A 134 4.76 -12.06 -5.34
N SER A 135 4.84 -12.60 -4.12
CA SER A 135 4.67 -14.03 -3.88
C SER A 135 3.25 -14.54 -4.10
N ALA A 136 2.23 -13.67 -4.03
CA ALA A 136 0.84 -14.04 -4.30
C ALA A 136 0.55 -14.00 -5.81
N ASP A 137 1.11 -13.02 -6.51
CA ASP A 137 0.98 -12.85 -7.96
C ASP A 137 1.76 -13.91 -8.76
N ALA A 138 2.95 -14.33 -8.29
CA ALA A 138 3.76 -15.34 -8.96
C ALA A 138 3.11 -16.74 -9.03
N TRP A 139 2.03 -16.97 -8.27
CA TRP A 139 1.30 -18.25 -8.25
C TRP A 139 0.08 -18.27 -9.19
N GLY A 140 -0.18 -17.19 -9.93
CA GLY A 140 -1.24 -17.11 -10.94
C GLY A 140 -0.95 -17.86 -12.25
N ASP A 141 0.32 -18.21 -12.50
CA ASP A 141 0.79 -18.85 -13.74
C ASP A 141 1.03 -20.36 -13.57
N ALA A 142 0.11 -21.09 -12.95
CA ALA A 142 0.12 -22.55 -13.11
C ALA A 142 -0.39 -22.85 -14.53
N PRO A 143 0.44 -23.39 -15.45
CA PRO A 143 -0.04 -23.74 -16.79
C PRO A 143 -1.15 -24.77 -16.64
N ALA A 144 -2.30 -24.48 -17.25
CA ALA A 144 -3.33 -25.49 -17.43
C ALA A 144 -2.69 -26.68 -18.14
N VAL A 145 -2.56 -27.79 -17.43
CA VAL A 145 -2.24 -29.08 -18.02
C VAL A 145 -3.39 -29.38 -18.97
N VAL A 146 -3.11 -29.26 -20.27
CA VAL A 146 -4.01 -29.67 -21.34
C VAL A 146 -3.78 -31.17 -21.50
N ASP A 147 -4.72 -31.95 -20.97
CA ASP A 147 -4.90 -33.37 -21.32
C ASP A 147 -5.98 -33.49 -22.41
#